data_AF-A0A7S1AQM2-F1
#
_entry.id   AF-A0A7S1AQM2-F1
#
_cell.length_a   1.000
_cell.length_b   1.000
_cell.length_c   1.000
_cell.angle_alpha   90.00
_cell.angle_beta   90.00
_cell.angle_gamma   90.00
#
_symmetry.space_group_name_H-M   'P 1'
#
loop_
_entity.id
_entity.type
_entity.pdbx_description
1 polymer ?
#
loop_
_entity_poly.entity_id
_entity_poly.type
_entity_poly.pdbx_seq_one_letter_code
_entity_poly.pdbx_strand_id
1 'polypeptide(L)'
;GLGSPDPKPPEKPFCPETWGSKYRGALGTYKAWLKTKPDLFVVVDLEGNFALRKVGSKDIEALKTRSVVKRGWLKNLNKAWSVYCDAVSRENRDFKTFLAVMPEHIRALKAGVKQETAKKEAAPSTNKRKAEPEKTAKVESATQPPVKVESEIKTTSSPKKKKKVKA
;
A
#
# COMPACT_ATOMS: atom_id res chain seq x y z
N GLY A 1 3.53 -37.02 5.80
CA GLY A 1 3.23 -36.42 4.48
C GLY A 1 3.89 -35.06 4.39
N LEU A 2 4.50 -34.72 3.26
CA LEU A 2 5.23 -33.46 3.09
C LEU A 2 4.25 -32.30 2.83
N GLY A 3 3.91 -31.56 3.89
CA GLY A 3 3.25 -30.27 3.75
C GLY A 3 4.24 -29.22 3.29
N SER A 4 4.45 -29.10 1.98
CA SER A 4 5.22 -27.99 1.41
C SER A 4 4.55 -26.66 1.81
N PRO A 5 5.25 -25.73 2.47
CA PRO A 5 4.66 -24.44 2.82
C PRO A 5 4.37 -23.67 1.53
N ASP A 6 3.12 -23.21 1.39
CA ASP A 6 2.69 -22.38 0.26
C ASP A 6 3.66 -21.20 0.07
N PRO A 7 4.11 -20.92 -1.17
CA PRO A 7 5.05 -19.83 -1.43
C PRO A 7 4.43 -18.50 -1.04
N LYS A 8 4.87 -18.00 0.13
CA LYS A 8 4.34 -16.79 0.76
C LYS A 8 4.45 -15.63 -0.26
N PRO A 9 3.32 -15.00 -0.67
CA PRO A 9 3.37 -14.00 -1.73
C PRO A 9 4.24 -12.81 -1.29
N PRO A 10 5.09 -12.28 -2.18
CA PRO A 10 6.01 -11.21 -1.83
C PRO A 10 5.23 -9.99 -1.32
N GLU A 11 5.65 -9.49 -0.16
CA GLU A 11 4.96 -8.41 0.55
C GLU A 11 5.11 -7.04 -0.14
N LYS A 12 6.11 -6.90 -1.01
CA LYS A 12 6.39 -5.70 -1.80
C LYS A 12 6.34 -6.01 -3.30
N PRO A 13 5.86 -5.08 -4.16
CA PRO A 13 5.99 -5.18 -5.60
C PRO A 13 7.47 -5.33 -5.97
N PHE A 14 7.81 -6.32 -6.80
CA PHE A 14 9.12 -6.33 -7.43
C PHE A 14 9.22 -5.12 -8.36
N CYS A 15 10.19 -4.25 -8.11
CA CYS A 15 10.54 -3.13 -8.96
C CYS A 15 12.07 -3.08 -9.04
N PRO A 16 12.69 -3.18 -10.24
CA PRO A 16 14.14 -3.11 -10.35
C PRO A 16 14.65 -1.76 -9.83
N GLU A 17 15.60 -1.78 -8.90
CA GLU A 17 16.13 -0.58 -8.24
C GLU A 17 16.73 0.42 -9.25
N THR A 18 17.37 -0.10 -10.30
CA THR A 18 17.95 0.70 -11.39
C THR A 18 16.92 1.16 -12.44
N TRP A 19 15.64 0.79 -12.34
CA TRP A 19 14.61 1.21 -13.32
C TRP A 19 14.48 2.73 -13.39
N GLY A 20 14.46 3.38 -12.22
CA GLY A 20 14.33 4.83 -12.08
C GLY A 20 15.42 5.59 -12.86
N SER A 21 16.64 5.08 -12.85
CA SER A 21 17.81 5.75 -13.45
C SER A 21 18.06 5.36 -14.90
N LYS A 22 17.87 4.08 -15.28
CA LYS A 22 18.20 3.58 -16.63
C LYS A 22 17.04 3.65 -17.63
N TYR A 23 15.82 3.39 -17.18
CA TYR A 23 14.70 3.08 -18.07
C TYR A 23 13.54 4.08 -17.98
N ARG A 24 13.42 4.82 -16.88
CA ARG A 24 12.31 5.77 -16.66
C ARG A 24 12.19 6.85 -17.74
N GLY A 25 13.31 7.33 -18.29
CA GLY A 25 13.31 8.38 -19.32
C GLY A 25 12.71 7.92 -20.66
N ALA A 26 12.93 6.67 -21.06
CA ALA A 26 12.48 6.14 -22.35
C ALA A 26 11.21 5.28 -22.27
N LEU A 27 11.05 4.50 -21.17
CA LEU A 27 9.96 3.54 -20.98
C LEU A 27 8.90 4.01 -19.97
N GLY A 28 9.10 5.16 -19.33
CA GLY A 28 8.21 5.70 -18.30
C GLY A 28 8.25 4.92 -16.99
N THR A 29 7.14 4.98 -16.24
CA THR A 29 7.05 4.24 -14.97
C THR A 29 7.01 2.74 -15.22
N TYR A 30 7.66 1.95 -14.36
CA TYR A 30 7.75 0.48 -14.52
C TYR A 30 6.36 -0.16 -14.69
N LYS A 31 5.38 0.30 -13.90
CA LYS A 31 3.98 -0.15 -13.99
C LYS A 31 3.30 0.21 -15.32
N ALA A 32 3.63 1.34 -15.93
CA ALA A 32 3.11 1.72 -17.25
C ALA A 32 3.74 0.86 -18.36
N TRP A 33 5.06 0.63 -18.30
CA TRP A 33 5.74 -0.26 -19.24
C TRP A 33 5.23 -1.71 -19.16
N LEU A 34 5.01 -2.24 -17.96
CA LEU A 34 4.41 -3.58 -17.80
C LEU A 34 3.01 -3.68 -18.46
N LYS A 35 2.23 -2.60 -18.48
CA LYS A 35 0.94 -2.54 -19.16
C LYS A 35 1.03 -2.52 -20.70
N THR A 36 2.18 -2.18 -21.29
CA THR A 36 2.39 -2.29 -22.75
C THR A 36 2.78 -3.70 -23.20
N LYS A 37 3.01 -4.63 -22.26
CA LYS A 37 3.36 -6.03 -22.51
C LYS A 37 2.34 -7.01 -21.88
N PRO A 38 1.04 -6.89 -22.18
CA PRO A 38 -0.01 -7.75 -21.59
C PRO A 38 0.13 -9.23 -21.96
N ASP A 39 0.82 -9.52 -23.06
CA ASP A 39 1.11 -10.87 -23.56
C ASP A 39 2.17 -11.62 -22.71
N LEU A 40 3.05 -10.88 -22.04
CA LEU A 40 4.09 -11.44 -21.16
C LEU A 40 3.70 -11.33 -19.68
N PHE A 41 3.03 -10.23 -19.31
CA PHE A 41 2.85 -9.82 -17.93
C PHE A 41 1.42 -9.43 -17.59
N VAL A 42 0.92 -9.96 -16.47
CA VAL A 42 -0.33 -9.54 -15.83
C VAL A 42 0.02 -8.74 -14.58
N VAL A 43 -0.41 -7.48 -14.56
CA VAL A 43 -0.32 -6.58 -13.40
C VAL A 43 -1.65 -6.66 -12.64
N VAL A 44 -1.62 -7.20 -11.42
CA VAL A 44 -2.78 -7.24 -10.52
C VAL A 44 -2.68 -6.09 -9.54
N ASP A 45 -3.60 -5.13 -9.63
CA ASP A 45 -3.67 -4.00 -8.70
C ASP A 45 -4.17 -4.47 -7.31
N LEU A 46 -3.29 -4.37 -6.33
CA LEU A 46 -3.57 -4.57 -4.91
C LEU A 46 -3.87 -3.22 -4.24
N GLU A 47 -4.33 -3.25 -3.00
CA GLU A 47 -4.55 -2.03 -2.23
C GLU A 47 -3.19 -1.42 -1.82
N GLY A 48 -2.87 -0.25 -2.37
CA GLY A 48 -1.59 0.44 -2.17
C GLY A 48 -0.38 -0.13 -2.91
N ASN A 49 -0.50 -1.29 -3.59
CA ASN A 49 0.61 -1.99 -4.24
C ASN A 49 0.15 -2.70 -5.54
N PHE A 50 1.06 -3.37 -6.26
CA PHE A 50 0.71 -4.23 -7.39
C PHE A 50 1.50 -5.54 -7.35
N ALA A 51 0.88 -6.64 -7.81
CA ALA A 51 1.57 -7.89 -8.04
C ALA A 51 1.84 -8.06 -9.54
N LEU A 52 3.07 -8.45 -9.87
CA LEU A 52 3.46 -8.82 -11.23
C LEU A 52 3.47 -10.35 -11.36
N ARG A 53 2.78 -10.90 -12.36
CA ARG A 53 2.83 -12.33 -12.71
C ARG A 53 3.02 -12.51 -14.21
N LYS A 54 3.60 -13.64 -14.62
CA LYS A 54 3.69 -14.04 -16.03
C LYS A 54 2.32 -14.54 -16.51
N VAL A 55 1.94 -14.25 -17.74
CA VAL A 55 0.74 -14.83 -18.38
C VAL A 55 0.74 -16.36 -18.25
N GLY A 56 -0.43 -16.95 -17.97
CA GLY A 56 -0.59 -18.39 -17.71
C GLY A 56 -0.29 -18.86 -16.28
N SER A 57 0.15 -17.98 -15.37
CA SER A 57 0.36 -18.35 -13.95
C SER A 57 -0.98 -18.63 -13.24
N LYS A 58 -1.14 -19.81 -12.63
CA LYS A 58 -2.36 -20.21 -11.90
C LYS A 58 -2.75 -19.24 -10.78
N ASP A 59 -1.75 -18.61 -10.13
CA ASP A 59 -1.91 -17.66 -9.03
C ASP A 59 -2.68 -16.37 -9.40
N ILE A 60 -2.87 -16.07 -10.69
CA ILE A 60 -3.47 -14.81 -11.15
C ILE A 60 -4.90 -14.66 -10.64
N GLU A 61 -5.72 -15.70 -10.74
CA GLU A 61 -7.12 -15.67 -10.28
C GLU A 61 -7.23 -15.57 -8.75
N ALA A 62 -6.34 -16.27 -8.02
CA ALA A 62 -6.24 -16.15 -6.57
C ALA A 62 -5.82 -14.74 -6.12
N LEU A 63 -4.94 -14.06 -6.88
CA LEU A 63 -4.54 -12.68 -6.60
C LEU A 63 -5.64 -11.67 -6.94
N LYS A 64 -6.37 -11.86 -8.05
CA LYS A 64 -7.52 -11.01 -8.43
C LYS A 64 -8.65 -11.10 -7.39
N THR A 65 -9.08 -12.32 -7.05
CA THR A 65 -10.15 -12.53 -6.05
C THR A 65 -9.76 -11.91 -4.70
N ARG A 66 -8.52 -12.12 -4.24
CA ARG A 66 -8.00 -11.51 -3.00
C ARG A 66 -7.96 -9.97 -3.03
N SER A 67 -7.71 -9.35 -4.18
CA SER A 67 -7.66 -7.89 -4.30
C SER A 67 -9.06 -7.23 -4.35
N VAL A 68 -10.04 -7.91 -4.96
CA VAL A 68 -11.46 -7.50 -4.97
C VAL A 68 -12.04 -7.53 -3.56
N VAL A 69 -11.81 -8.62 -2.81
CA VAL A 69 -12.33 -8.78 -1.43
C VAL A 69 -11.84 -7.64 -0.52
N LYS A 70 -10.56 -7.26 -0.61
CA LYS A 70 -10.00 -6.17 0.22
C LYS A 70 -10.61 -4.80 -0.10
N ARG A 71 -10.66 -4.39 -1.38
CA ARG A 71 -11.19 -3.09 -1.80
C ARG A 71 -12.67 -2.85 -1.46
N GLY A 72 -13.43 -3.92 -1.20
CA GLY A 72 -14.83 -3.84 -0.74
C GLY A 72 -15.02 -3.93 0.78
N TRP A 73 -14.06 -4.48 1.53
CA TRP A 73 -14.29 -4.94 2.90
C TRP A 73 -14.75 -3.83 3.85
N LEU A 74 -14.05 -2.68 3.90
CA LEU A 74 -14.44 -1.59 4.80
C LEU A 74 -15.82 -1.00 4.48
N LYS A 75 -16.18 -0.92 3.18
CA LYS A 75 -17.52 -0.48 2.74
C LYS A 75 -18.60 -1.47 3.15
N ASN A 76 -18.32 -2.77 3.02
CA ASN A 76 -19.23 -3.84 3.42
C ASN A 76 -19.38 -3.90 4.94
N LEU A 77 -18.31 -3.69 5.71
CA LEU A 77 -18.34 -3.63 7.17
C LEU A 77 -19.17 -2.44 7.66
N ASN A 78 -18.95 -1.25 7.10
CA ASN A 78 -19.77 -0.07 7.42
C ASN A 78 -21.24 -0.29 7.05
N LYS A 79 -21.53 -0.88 5.89
CA LYS A 79 -22.91 -1.22 5.48
C LYS A 79 -23.56 -2.23 6.43
N ALA A 80 -22.83 -3.27 6.85
CA ALA A 80 -23.32 -4.25 7.82
C ALA A 80 -23.59 -3.63 9.20
N TRP A 81 -22.72 -2.71 9.65
CA TRP A 81 -22.91 -1.95 10.89
C TRP A 81 -24.12 -1.00 10.81
N SER A 82 -24.34 -0.33 9.68
CA SER A 82 -25.56 0.47 9.45
C SER A 82 -26.82 -0.39 9.55
N VAL A 83 -26.87 -1.53 8.84
CA VAL A 83 -28.03 -2.45 8.89
C VAL A 83 -28.26 -2.99 10.30
N TYR A 84 -27.20 -3.28 11.06
CA TYR A 84 -27.32 -3.65 12.48
C TYR A 84 -27.90 -2.50 13.32
N CYS A 85 -27.45 -1.27 13.10
CA CYS A 85 -28.02 -0.10 13.77
C CYS A 85 -29.51 0.09 13.42
N ASP A 86 -29.91 -0.13 12.17
CA ASP A 86 -31.31 0.02 11.75
C ASP A 86 -32.21 -1.07 12.36
N ALA A 87 -31.68 -2.28 12.55
CA ALA A 87 -32.40 -3.41 13.16
C ALA A 87 -32.46 -3.36 14.71
N VAL A 88 -31.55 -2.65 15.38
CA VAL A 88 -31.40 -2.65 16.84
C VAL A 88 -31.66 -1.27 17.45
N SER A 89 -32.53 -1.20 18.47
CA SER A 89 -32.85 0.06 19.18
C SER A 89 -31.60 0.69 19.79
N ARG A 90 -31.56 2.02 19.92
CA ARG A 90 -30.35 2.74 20.34
C ARG A 90 -29.79 2.28 21.69
N GLU A 91 -30.63 1.85 22.64
CA GLU A 91 -30.16 1.34 23.93
C GLU A 91 -29.38 0.02 23.81
N ASN A 92 -29.69 -0.79 22.80
CA ASN A 92 -29.18 -2.16 22.63
C ASN A 92 -28.04 -2.28 21.59
N ARG A 93 -27.59 -1.16 21.00
CA ARG A 93 -26.52 -1.15 19.98
C ARG A 93 -25.14 -1.34 20.60
N ASP A 94 -24.80 -2.58 20.93
CA ASP A 94 -23.47 -2.94 21.42
C ASP A 94 -22.56 -3.49 20.30
N PHE A 95 -21.31 -3.03 20.29
CA PHE A 95 -20.31 -3.44 19.31
C PHE A 95 -19.77 -4.86 19.57
N LYS A 96 -19.74 -5.34 20.82
CA LYS A 96 -19.32 -6.74 21.10
C LYS A 96 -20.36 -7.73 20.56
N THR A 97 -21.64 -7.41 20.75
CA THR A 97 -22.79 -8.17 20.25
C THR A 97 -22.75 -8.28 18.72
N PHE A 98 -22.50 -7.18 18.00
CA PHE A 98 -22.29 -7.21 16.56
C PHE A 98 -21.08 -8.08 16.14
N LEU A 99 -19.94 -7.97 16.83
CA LEU A 99 -18.77 -8.79 16.54
C LEU A 99 -18.94 -10.27 16.89
N ALA A 100 -19.82 -10.62 17.85
CA ALA A 100 -20.10 -12.00 18.24
C ALA A 100 -20.74 -12.81 17.10
N VAL A 101 -21.47 -12.15 16.19
CA VAL A 101 -22.06 -12.76 14.99
C VAL A 101 -20.99 -13.20 13.97
N MET A 102 -19.78 -12.64 14.02
CA MET A 102 -18.72 -13.06 13.10
C MET A 102 -18.21 -14.49 13.42
N PRO A 103 -17.76 -15.26 12.41
CA PRO A 103 -17.15 -16.57 12.62
C PRO A 103 -15.96 -16.52 13.59
N GLU A 104 -15.81 -17.57 14.41
CA GLU A 104 -14.80 -17.64 15.47
C GLU A 104 -13.37 -17.53 14.94
N HIS A 105 -13.08 -18.08 13.77
CA HIS A 105 -11.77 -17.98 13.14
C HIS A 105 -11.36 -16.52 12.82
N ILE A 106 -12.32 -15.59 12.65
CA ILE A 106 -12.04 -14.16 12.48
C ILE A 106 -11.86 -13.49 13.85
N ARG A 107 -12.64 -13.89 14.86
CA ARG A 107 -12.51 -13.39 16.25
C ARG A 107 -11.16 -13.77 16.87
N ALA A 108 -10.69 -15.00 16.64
CA ALA A 108 -9.42 -15.53 17.15
C ALA A 108 -8.19 -14.74 16.66
N LEU A 109 -8.20 -14.25 15.41
CA LEU A 109 -7.11 -13.43 14.84
C LEU A 109 -6.85 -12.13 15.62
N LYS A 110 -7.82 -11.64 16.40
CA LYS A 110 -7.69 -10.43 17.22
C LYS A 110 -7.20 -10.69 18.64
N ALA A 111 -7.16 -11.96 19.08
CA ALA A 111 -6.86 -12.35 20.46
C ALA A 111 -5.37 -12.57 20.74
N GLY A 112 -4.53 -12.78 19.72
CA GLY A 112 -3.09 -12.93 19.94
C GLY A 112 -2.28 -13.24 18.69
N VAL A 113 -1.63 -12.21 18.13
CA VAL A 113 -0.37 -12.36 17.39
C VAL A 113 0.67 -11.39 17.96
N LYS A 114 1.00 -11.58 19.25
CA LYS A 114 2.43 -11.62 19.58
C LYS A 114 2.94 -12.95 19.03
N GLN A 115 3.63 -12.95 17.90
CA GLN A 115 4.63 -13.99 17.71
C GLN A 115 5.70 -13.72 18.76
N GLU A 116 5.71 -14.51 19.83
CA GLU A 116 6.91 -14.65 20.64
C GLU A 116 7.98 -15.30 19.77
N THR A 117 8.78 -14.46 19.14
CA THR A 117 10.13 -14.83 18.74
C THR A 117 10.82 -15.35 19.99
N ALA A 118 11.11 -16.65 20.03
CA ALA A 118 11.81 -17.28 21.14
C ALA A 118 13.08 -16.48 21.45
N LYS A 119 13.07 -15.83 22.63
CA LYS A 119 14.16 -14.97 23.10
C LYS A 119 15.34 -15.86 23.48
N LYS A 120 16.11 -16.27 22.48
CA LYS A 120 17.36 -17.00 22.70
C LYS A 120 18.38 -16.05 23.33
N GLU A 121 18.47 -16.19 24.65
CA GLU A 121 19.56 -15.83 25.55
C GLU A 121 20.78 -15.18 24.90
N ALA A 122 21.02 -13.91 25.26
CA ALA A 122 22.14 -13.12 24.76
C ALA A 122 23.40 -13.38 25.59
N ALA A 123 24.45 -13.90 24.95
CA ALA A 123 25.81 -13.86 25.50
C ALA A 123 26.48 -12.51 25.14
N PRO A 124 27.04 -11.76 26.10
CA PRO A 124 27.72 -10.50 25.82
C PRO A 124 29.19 -10.74 25.43
N SER A 125 29.57 -10.39 24.19
CA SER A 125 30.99 -10.35 23.80
C SER A 125 31.23 -9.40 22.62
N THR A 126 31.79 -8.22 22.88
CA THR A 126 33.19 -7.89 22.52
C THR A 126 33.57 -6.43 22.84
N ASN A 127 34.82 -6.24 23.24
CA ASN A 127 35.49 -4.95 23.40
C ASN A 127 35.69 -4.21 22.06
N LYS A 128 35.69 -2.86 22.07
CA LYS A 128 36.92 -2.04 21.82
C LYS A 128 36.69 -0.51 21.88
N ARG A 129 37.56 0.15 22.67
CA ARG A 129 38.27 1.45 22.50
C ARG A 129 37.59 2.56 21.67
N LYS A 130 37.32 3.76 22.21
CA LYS A 130 38.26 4.82 22.71
C LYS A 130 39.06 5.51 21.59
N ALA A 131 38.61 6.68 21.13
CA ALA A 131 39.36 7.95 20.99
C ALA A 131 38.63 9.01 20.12
N GLU A 132 38.38 10.18 20.71
CA GLU A 132 38.25 11.52 20.07
C GLU A 132 39.66 12.21 20.15
N PRO A 133 39.94 13.46 19.69
CA PRO A 133 39.15 14.45 18.92
C PRO A 133 39.97 15.23 17.82
N GLU A 134 39.55 16.47 17.50
CA GLU A 134 40.19 17.59 16.75
C GLU A 134 40.07 17.64 15.21
N LYS A 135 39.41 18.69 14.64
CA LYS A 135 39.91 19.99 14.06
C LYS A 135 40.66 19.80 12.71
N THR A 136 40.61 20.69 11.70
CA THR A 136 40.38 22.15 11.63
C THR A 136 40.06 22.63 10.20
N ALA A 137 39.64 23.90 10.04
CA ALA A 137 39.66 24.75 8.82
C ALA A 137 38.70 24.39 7.65
N LYS A 138 37.93 25.28 6.99
CA LYS A 138 37.95 26.74 6.64
C LYS A 138 38.24 26.97 5.13
N VAL A 139 37.77 28.11 4.58
CA VAL A 139 37.79 28.63 3.18
C VAL A 139 36.45 28.31 2.47
N GLU A 140 35.51 29.26 2.28
CA GLU A 140 35.45 30.32 1.21
C GLU A 140 35.33 29.72 -0.21
N SER A 141 34.62 30.24 -1.23
CA SER A 141 33.73 31.41 -1.45
C SER A 141 33.09 31.24 -2.86
N ALA A 142 32.00 31.87 -3.34
CA ALA A 142 31.00 32.81 -2.82
C ALA A 142 29.78 32.84 -3.82
N THR A 143 29.01 33.94 -3.86
CA THR A 143 28.20 34.44 -5.02
C THR A 143 26.87 33.75 -5.37
N GLN A 144 25.79 34.33 -4.83
CA GLN A 144 24.41 34.40 -5.40
C GLN A 144 24.39 35.38 -6.63
N PRO A 145 23.28 35.70 -7.35
CA PRO A 145 21.86 35.52 -7.02
C PRO A 145 20.96 35.16 -8.26
N PRO A 146 19.68 35.59 -8.44
CA PRO A 146 18.64 34.65 -8.93
C PRO A 146 18.10 35.00 -10.33
N VAL A 147 17.45 34.03 -11.00
CA VAL A 147 16.63 34.32 -12.20
C VAL A 147 15.16 34.11 -11.90
N LYS A 148 14.45 35.23 -11.89
CA LYS A 148 13.01 35.36 -11.73
C LYS A 148 12.36 35.17 -13.10
N VAL A 149 11.57 34.12 -13.31
CA VAL A 149 10.64 34.03 -14.45
C VAL A 149 9.22 33.91 -13.94
N GLU A 150 8.61 35.08 -13.93
CA GLU A 150 7.19 35.34 -13.71
C GLU A 150 6.44 34.98 -15.00
N SER A 151 5.38 34.18 -14.92
CA SER A 151 4.45 34.00 -16.04
C SER A 151 3.03 33.69 -15.53
N GLU A 152 2.28 34.77 -15.30
CA GLU A 152 0.81 34.69 -15.31
C GLU A 152 0.32 34.12 -16.65
N ILE A 153 -0.58 33.15 -16.61
CA ILE A 153 -1.60 33.02 -17.66
C ILE A 153 -2.96 32.92 -16.97
N LYS A 154 -3.80 33.91 -17.24
CA LYS A 154 -5.07 34.18 -16.56
C LYS A 154 -6.18 34.30 -17.61
N THR A 155 -6.93 33.23 -17.83
CA THR A 155 -8.14 33.22 -18.68
C THR A 155 -9.00 31.98 -18.30
N THR A 156 -9.92 32.09 -17.35
CA THR A 156 -11.36 32.38 -17.60
C THR A 156 -12.01 31.51 -18.68
N SER A 157 -12.77 30.48 -18.27
CA SER A 157 -14.01 30.09 -18.95
C SER A 157 -14.86 29.16 -18.08
N SER A 158 -15.91 29.72 -17.49
CA SER A 158 -17.13 28.98 -17.17
C SER A 158 -18.23 29.59 -18.03
N PRO A 159 -19.13 28.77 -18.60
CA PRO A 159 -20.53 29.13 -18.43
C PRO A 159 -21.42 27.95 -17.99
N LYS A 160 -22.38 28.31 -17.13
CA LYS A 160 -23.51 27.49 -16.70
C LYS A 160 -24.36 27.03 -17.90
N LYS A 161 -24.92 25.82 -17.85
CA LYS A 161 -26.25 25.55 -18.42
C LYS A 161 -27.20 25.01 -17.35
N LYS A 162 -28.30 25.76 -17.16
CA LYS A 162 -29.46 25.44 -16.32
C LYS A 162 -30.49 24.64 -17.14
N LYS A 163 -31.48 24.06 -16.43
CA LYS A 163 -32.75 23.50 -16.94
C LYS A 163 -32.58 22.21 -17.76
N LYS A 164 -33.53 21.27 -17.73
CA LYS A 164 -34.99 21.50 -17.69
C LYS A 164 -35.76 20.44 -16.89
N VAL A 165 -36.78 20.90 -16.17
CA VAL A 165 -37.84 20.08 -15.55
C VAL A 165 -39.01 19.95 -16.54
N LYS A 166 -39.51 18.73 -16.74
CA LYS A 166 -40.87 18.28 -17.13
C LYS A 166 -40.77 16.83 -17.65
N ALA A 167 -41.82 16.01 -17.58
CA ALA A 167 -43.20 16.29 -17.16
C ALA A 167 -43.57 15.48 -15.91
#